data_AF-A0A3M1VTR1-F1
#
_entry.id   AF-A0A3M1VTR1-F1
#
_cell.length_a   1.000
_cell.length_b   1.000
_cell.length_c   1.000
_cell.angle_alpha   90.00
_cell.angle_beta   90.00
_cell.angle_gamma   90.00
#
_symmetry.space_group_name_H-M   'P 1'
#
loop_
_entity.id
_entity.type
_entity.pdbx_description
1 polymer ?
#
loop_
_entity_poly.entity_id
_entity_poly.type
_entity_poly.pdbx_seq_one_letter_code
_entity_poly.pdbx_strand_id
1 'polypeptide(L)'
;MSKIKLVVFFIGCVVTCGLARSGLRAENSEKPFLPIWKLMDQEAKRHFVAGYLQGWRDAARVTEITTEYIRENPDRAIESLESIRRLYSSSAPAPDRLVSAIDAYYAKAVNSKSPFSKAISAARAGLQ
;
A
#
# COMPACT_ATOMS: atom_id res chain seq x y z
N MET A 1 34.86 23.02 -45.12
CA MET A 1 34.79 24.26 -44.31
C MET A 1 33.34 24.50 -43.91
N SER A 2 33.09 24.88 -42.64
CA SER A 2 31.78 25.12 -42.01
C SER A 2 30.93 23.86 -41.74
N LYS A 3 30.38 23.57 -40.56
CA LYS A 3 30.26 24.30 -39.29
C LYS A 3 30.14 23.28 -38.15
N ILE A 4 31.07 23.35 -37.21
CA ILE A 4 31.00 22.78 -35.86
C ILE A 4 29.85 23.49 -35.12
N LYS A 5 28.69 22.83 -34.97
CA LYS A 5 27.58 23.28 -34.10
C LYS A 5 26.73 22.10 -33.59
N LEU A 6 27.35 21.09 -32.98
CA LEU A 6 26.59 19.98 -32.39
C LEU A 6 27.24 19.35 -31.15
N VAL A 7 27.91 20.14 -30.29
CA VAL A 7 28.57 19.61 -29.08
C VAL A 7 28.30 20.45 -27.81
N VAL A 8 27.34 21.39 -27.81
CA VAL A 8 27.09 22.27 -26.64
C VAL A 8 25.70 22.10 -26.02
N PHE A 9 25.06 20.93 -26.17
CA PHE A 9 23.71 20.72 -25.60
C PHE A 9 23.53 19.47 -24.73
N PHE A 10 24.62 18.85 -24.26
CA PHE A 10 24.53 17.63 -23.44
C PHE A 10 25.21 17.71 -22.07
N ILE A 11 25.70 18.87 -21.66
CA ILE A 11 26.24 19.11 -20.30
C ILE A 11 25.39 20.18 -19.61
N GLY A 12 24.10 19.84 -19.44
CA GLY A 12 23.11 20.71 -18.79
C GLY A 12 21.95 19.94 -18.16
N CYS A 13 22.11 18.63 -17.94
CA CYS A 13 21.04 17.76 -17.41
C CYS A 13 21.47 16.90 -16.22
N VAL A 14 22.63 17.18 -15.60
CA VAL A 14 23.18 16.33 -14.50
C VAL A 14 23.52 17.11 -13.22
N VAL A 15 23.39 18.44 -13.16
CA VAL A 15 23.83 19.24 -11.98
C VAL A 15 22.73 20.11 -11.35
N THR A 16 21.45 19.90 -11.69
CA THR A 16 20.31 20.61 -11.04
C THR A 16 19.27 19.71 -10.38
N CYS A 17 19.54 18.39 -10.24
CA CYS A 17 18.70 17.50 -9.44
C CYS A 17 19.18 17.36 -7.98
N GLY A 18 20.07 18.26 -7.53
CA GLY A 18 20.74 18.19 -6.22
C GLY A 18 20.21 19.13 -5.13
N LEU A 19 19.29 20.06 -5.41
CA LEU A 19 18.83 21.04 -4.41
C LEU A 19 17.35 21.41 -4.61
N ALA A 20 16.48 20.43 -4.43
CA ALA A 20 15.09 20.66 -4.03
C ALA A 20 14.77 19.78 -2.81
N ARG A 21 15.66 19.81 -1.81
CA ARG A 21 15.38 19.33 -0.46
C ARG A 21 14.72 20.47 0.33
N SER A 22 13.54 20.87 -0.12
CA SER A 22 12.68 21.81 0.58
C SER A 22 11.24 21.31 0.46
N GLY A 23 10.77 20.61 1.48
CA GLY A 23 9.37 20.58 1.88
C GLY A 23 8.33 20.24 0.81
N LEU A 24 8.29 18.99 0.32
CA LEU A 24 7.01 18.40 -0.03
C LEU A 24 6.33 17.94 1.27
N ARG A 25 5.89 18.94 2.02
CA ARG A 25 4.68 18.84 2.83
C ARG A 25 3.64 18.31 1.85
N ALA A 26 3.10 17.12 2.11
CA ALA A 26 1.94 16.62 1.39
C ALA A 26 0.82 17.63 1.60
N GLU A 27 0.74 18.61 0.70
CA GLU A 27 -0.44 19.43 0.54
C GLU A 27 -1.48 18.44 0.01
N ASN A 28 -2.29 17.91 0.94
CA ASN A 28 -3.54 17.24 0.63
C ASN A 28 -4.42 18.27 -0.09
N SER A 29 -4.15 18.53 -1.37
CA SER A 29 -5.12 19.14 -2.25
C SER A 29 -6.17 18.05 -2.48
N GLU A 30 -7.02 17.83 -1.49
CA GLU A 30 -8.21 17.00 -1.65
C GLU A 30 -8.97 17.60 -2.82
N LYS A 31 -8.86 16.95 -3.99
CA LYS A 31 -9.62 17.38 -5.16
C LYS A 31 -11.09 17.34 -4.76
N PRO A 32 -11.88 18.39 -5.07
CA PRO A 32 -13.27 18.42 -4.67
C PRO A 32 -13.99 17.20 -5.24
N PHE A 33 -14.61 16.40 -4.37
CA PHE A 33 -15.37 15.20 -4.76
C PHE A 33 -16.79 15.53 -5.23
N LEU A 34 -17.32 16.70 -4.87
CA LEU A 34 -18.68 17.14 -5.19
C LEU A 34 -19.03 17.07 -6.70
N PRO A 35 -18.13 17.45 -7.65
CA PRO A 35 -18.41 17.28 -9.08
C PRO A 35 -18.67 15.81 -9.46
N ILE A 36 -17.89 14.86 -8.92
CA ILE A 36 -18.08 13.42 -9.15
C ILE A 36 -19.42 12.97 -8.55
N TRP A 37 -19.70 13.37 -7.31
CA TRP A 37 -20.98 13.05 -6.64
C TRP A 37 -22.21 13.53 -7.42
N LYS A 38 -22.14 14.70 -8.07
CA LYS A 38 -23.23 15.23 -8.90
C LYS A 38 -23.45 14.43 -10.17
N LEU A 39 -22.41 13.81 -10.72
CA LEU A 39 -22.48 12.98 -11.93
C LEU A 39 -22.98 11.55 -11.65
N MET A 40 -22.99 11.11 -10.39
CA MET A 40 -23.48 9.79 -10.00
C MET A 40 -25.01 9.75 -9.94
N ASP A 41 -25.60 8.70 -10.51
CA ASP A 41 -27.00 8.36 -10.26
C ASP A 41 -27.22 7.85 -8.82
N GLN A 42 -28.47 7.54 -8.48
CA GLN A 42 -28.83 7.11 -7.13
C GLN A 42 -28.28 5.73 -6.77
N GLU A 43 -28.13 4.83 -7.74
CA GLU A 43 -27.62 3.48 -7.50
C GLU A 43 -26.12 3.51 -7.21
N ALA A 44 -25.35 4.23 -8.02
CA ALA A 44 -23.92 4.46 -7.80
C ALA A 44 -23.66 5.11 -6.43
N LYS A 45 -24.49 6.08 -6.03
CA LYS A 45 -24.41 6.71 -4.69
C LYS A 45 -24.63 5.69 -3.57
N ARG A 46 -25.64 4.82 -3.71
CA ARG A 46 -25.91 3.76 -2.72
C ARG A 46 -24.73 2.79 -2.62
N HIS A 47 -24.15 2.36 -3.74
CA HIS A 47 -22.97 1.48 -3.73
C HIS A 47 -21.76 2.14 -3.09
N PHE A 48 -21.50 3.41 -3.41
CA PHE A 48 -20.41 4.17 -2.80
C PHE A 48 -20.57 4.28 -1.28
N VAL A 49 -21.75 4.71 -0.82
CA VAL A 49 -22.05 4.82 0.62
C VAL A 49 -22.00 3.46 1.30
N ALA A 50 -22.50 2.40 0.67
CA ALA A 50 -22.43 1.05 1.21
C ALA A 50 -20.98 0.57 1.41
N GLY A 51 -20.10 0.80 0.43
CA GLY A 51 -18.67 0.50 0.55
C GLY A 51 -18.01 1.31 1.66
N TYR A 52 -18.35 2.60 1.77
CA TYR A 52 -17.83 3.46 2.84
C TYR A 52 -18.27 3.01 4.23
N LEU A 53 -19.56 2.69 4.40
CA LEU A 53 -20.11 2.14 5.64
C LEU A 53 -19.52 0.77 5.99
N GLN A 54 -19.23 -0.06 4.98
CA GLN A 54 -18.53 -1.33 5.21
C GLN A 54 -17.11 -1.09 5.75
N GLY A 55 -16.38 -0.15 5.16
CA GLY A 55 -15.06 0.25 5.66
C GLY A 55 -15.10 0.71 7.13
N TRP A 56 -16.15 1.44 7.54
CA TRP A 56 -16.35 1.82 8.93
C TRP A 56 -16.58 0.62 9.86
N ARG A 57 -17.36 -0.38 9.43
CA ARG A 57 -17.57 -1.61 10.20
C ARG A 57 -16.29 -2.42 10.34
N ASP A 58 -15.51 -2.52 9.27
CA ASP A 58 -14.23 -3.23 9.29
C ASP A 58 -13.24 -2.54 10.24
N ALA A 59 -13.17 -1.20 10.20
CA ALA A 59 -12.33 -0.42 11.13
C ALA A 59 -12.77 -0.59 12.59
N ALA A 60 -14.08 -0.59 12.87
CA ALA A 60 -14.61 -0.84 14.21
C ALA A 60 -14.20 -2.24 14.71
N ARG A 61 -14.35 -3.28 13.87
CA ARG A 61 -13.97 -4.66 14.22
C ARG A 61 -12.47 -4.82 14.48
N VAL A 62 -11.62 -4.19 13.66
CA VAL A 62 -10.17 -4.20 13.90
C VAL A 62 -9.83 -3.51 15.23
N THR A 63 -10.50 -2.40 15.53
CA THR A 63 -10.30 -1.66 16.78
C THR A 63 -10.72 -2.50 18.00
N GLU A 64 -11.83 -3.22 17.91
CA GLU A 64 -12.32 -4.13 18.95
C GLU A 64 -11.31 -5.25 19.23
N ILE A 65 -10.89 -5.98 18.19
CA ILE A 65 -9.88 -7.05 18.29
C ILE A 65 -8.57 -6.52 18.89
N THR A 66 -8.14 -5.34 18.44
CA THR A 66 -6.91 -4.71 18.94
C THR A 66 -7.04 -4.35 20.41
N THR A 67 -8.19 -3.81 20.82
CA THR A 67 -8.46 -3.44 22.22
C THR A 67 -8.47 -4.67 23.12
N GLU A 68 -9.12 -5.75 22.68
CA GLU A 68 -9.16 -7.03 23.39
C GLU A 68 -7.74 -7.61 23.55
N TYR A 69 -6.97 -7.67 22.46
CA TYR A 69 -5.60 -8.16 22.50
C TYR A 69 -4.72 -7.38 23.49
N ILE A 70 -4.81 -6.04 23.50
CA ILE A 70 -4.05 -5.18 24.43
C ILE A 70 -4.45 -5.46 25.88
N ARG A 71 -5.74 -5.66 26.16
CA ARG A 71 -6.23 -5.98 27.52
C ARG A 71 -5.67 -7.32 28.00
N GLU A 72 -5.61 -8.32 27.13
CA GLU A 72 -5.11 -9.65 27.46
C GLU A 72 -3.57 -9.74 27.52
N ASN A 73 -2.86 -8.87 26.79
CA ASN A 73 -1.41 -8.93 26.62
C ASN A 73 -0.74 -7.55 26.79
N PRO A 74 -0.93 -6.85 27.93
CA PRO A 74 -0.48 -5.46 28.09
C PRO A 74 1.03 -5.29 27.90
N ASP A 75 1.85 -6.24 28.38
CA ASP A 75 3.31 -6.14 28.34
C ASP A 75 3.89 -6.32 26.93
N ARG A 76 3.15 -6.98 26.01
CA ARG A 76 3.59 -7.29 24.64
C ARG A 76 2.83 -6.51 23.57
N ALA A 77 1.87 -5.69 23.96
CA ALA A 77 1.01 -4.94 23.06
C ALA A 77 1.80 -4.07 22.08
N ILE A 78 2.75 -3.28 22.59
CA ILE A 78 3.54 -2.33 21.78
C ILE A 78 4.40 -3.09 20.75
N GLU A 79 5.15 -4.11 21.19
CA GLU A 79 6.00 -4.90 20.29
C GLU A 79 5.17 -5.56 19.18
N SER A 80 4.00 -6.10 19.53
CA SER A 80 3.11 -6.78 18.58
C SER A 80 2.51 -5.79 17.57
N LEU A 81 2.07 -4.61 18.02
CA LEU A 81 1.56 -3.57 17.13
C LEU A 81 2.65 -2.98 16.23
N GLU A 82 3.89 -2.83 16.72
CA GLU A 82 5.03 -2.42 15.89
C GLU A 82 5.44 -3.50 14.88
N SER A 83 5.30 -4.78 15.22
CA SER A 83 5.46 -5.88 14.26
C SER A 83 4.41 -5.77 13.14
N ILE A 84 3.14 -5.59 13.49
CA ILE A 84 2.04 -5.39 12.53
C ILE A 84 2.28 -4.14 11.69
N ARG A 85 2.69 -3.02 12.30
CA ARG A 85 3.01 -1.79 11.59
C ARG A 85 4.12 -2.03 10.57
N ARG A 86 5.23 -2.66 10.96
CA ARG A 86 6.30 -3.04 10.01
C ARG A 86 5.77 -3.92 8.88
N LEU A 87 4.84 -4.82 9.19
CA LEU A 87 4.16 -5.64 8.17
C LEU A 87 3.37 -4.78 7.17
N TYR A 88 2.78 -3.65 7.54
CA TYR A 88 2.07 -2.79 6.60
C TYR A 88 2.93 -1.65 6.02
N SER A 89 4.06 -1.33 6.65
CA SER A 89 4.94 -0.22 6.26
C SER A 89 6.00 -0.59 5.23
N SER A 90 6.39 -1.87 5.13
CA SER A 90 7.29 -2.29 4.05
C SER A 90 6.58 -2.12 2.71
N SER A 91 7.27 -1.68 1.66
CA SER A 91 6.70 -1.55 0.32
C SER A 91 5.84 -2.76 -0.03
N ALA A 92 4.53 -2.56 -0.15
CA ALA A 92 3.63 -3.64 -0.50
C ALA A 92 4.08 -4.22 -1.84
N PRO A 93 4.33 -5.53 -1.95
CA PRO A 93 4.61 -6.12 -3.25
C PRO A 93 3.42 -5.86 -4.17
N ALA A 94 3.69 -5.57 -5.45
CA ALA A 94 2.63 -5.42 -6.44
C ALA A 94 1.70 -6.65 -6.38
N PRO A 95 0.37 -6.49 -6.43
CA PRO A 95 -0.59 -7.58 -6.28
C PRO A 95 -0.24 -8.81 -7.13
N ASP A 96 0.15 -8.58 -8.39
CA ASP A 96 0.53 -9.64 -9.33
C ASP A 96 1.72 -10.48 -8.86
N ARG A 97 2.71 -9.85 -8.21
CA ARG A 97 3.88 -10.55 -7.65
C ARG A 97 3.50 -11.39 -6.44
N LEU A 98 2.60 -10.88 -5.60
CA LEU A 98 2.14 -11.60 -4.41
C LEU A 98 1.29 -12.81 -4.81
N VAL A 99 0.38 -12.66 -5.77
CA VAL A 99 -0.43 -13.76 -6.31
C VAL A 99 0.47 -14.84 -6.91
N SER A 100 1.42 -14.46 -7.78
CA SER A 100 2.35 -15.41 -8.40
C SER A 100 3.17 -16.19 -7.37
N ALA A 101 3.61 -15.53 -6.28
CA ALA A 101 4.35 -16.17 -5.20
C ALA A 101 3.48 -17.11 -4.35
N ILE A 102 2.20 -16.78 -4.16
CA ILE A 102 1.22 -17.65 -3.48
C ILE A 102 0.93 -18.90 -4.33
N ASP A 103 0.76 -18.73 -5.65
CA ASP A 103 0.54 -19.85 -6.57
C ASP A 103 1.76 -20.80 -6.56
N ALA A 104 2.97 -20.25 -6.60
CA ALA A 104 4.20 -21.02 -6.49
C ALA A 104 4.33 -21.76 -5.14
N TYR A 105 3.81 -21.18 -4.05
CA TYR A 105 3.78 -21.84 -2.74
C TYR A 105 2.87 -23.08 -2.76
N TYR A 106 1.67 -22.97 -3.33
CA TYR A 106 0.70 -24.08 -3.39
C TYR A 106 0.97 -25.11 -4.48
N ALA A 107 1.75 -24.78 -5.50
CA ALA A 107 2.22 -25.74 -6.51
C ALA A 107 3.03 -26.91 -5.91
N LYS A 108 3.58 -26.73 -4.70
CA LYS A 108 4.27 -27.79 -3.96
C LYS A 108 3.24 -28.69 -3.27
N ALA A 109 3.24 -29.99 -3.58
CA ALA A 109 2.27 -30.95 -3.02
C ALA A 109 2.18 -30.93 -1.49
N VAL A 110 3.32 -30.73 -0.80
CA VAL A 110 3.42 -30.63 0.67
C VAL A 110 2.65 -29.42 1.24
N ASN A 111 2.44 -28.37 0.43
CA ASN A 111 1.79 -27.14 0.84
C ASN A 111 0.31 -27.08 0.48
N SER A 112 -0.22 -28.04 -0.29
CA SER A 112 -1.60 -28.04 -0.82
C SER A 112 -2.70 -27.86 0.23
N LYS A 113 -2.44 -28.27 1.49
CA LYS A 113 -3.38 -28.14 2.63
C LYS A 113 -2.97 -27.07 3.64
N SER A 114 -1.97 -26.25 3.32
CA SER A 114 -1.55 -25.17 4.22
C SER A 114 -2.62 -24.09 4.35
N PRO A 115 -2.74 -23.44 5.51
CA PRO A 115 -3.60 -22.27 5.64
C PRO A 115 -3.05 -21.08 4.83
N PHE A 116 -3.96 -20.24 4.33
CA PHE A 116 -3.62 -19.06 3.52
C PHE A 116 -2.65 -18.09 4.21
N SER A 117 -2.73 -17.95 5.53
CA SER A 117 -1.79 -17.14 6.33
C SER A 117 -0.33 -17.61 6.21
N LYS A 118 -0.09 -18.92 6.07
CA LYS A 118 1.25 -19.47 5.79
C LYS A 118 1.71 -19.15 4.38
N ALA A 119 0.81 -19.27 3.39
CA ALA A 119 1.13 -18.94 2.01
C ALA A 119 1.50 -17.46 1.83
N ILE A 120 0.74 -16.53 2.44
CA ILE A 120 1.07 -15.10 2.42
C ILE A 120 2.42 -14.83 3.08
N SER A 121 2.67 -15.41 4.25
CA SER A 121 3.93 -15.22 4.98
C SER A 121 5.13 -15.69 4.16
N ALA A 122 5.03 -16.86 3.53
CA ALA A 122 6.07 -17.42 2.69
C ALA A 122 6.27 -16.62 1.39
N ALA A 123 5.17 -16.23 0.73
CA ALA A 123 5.20 -15.42 -0.48
C ALA A 123 5.89 -14.07 -0.23
N ARG A 124 5.58 -13.43 0.89
CA ARG A 124 6.19 -12.16 1.27
C ARG A 124 7.67 -12.28 1.61
N ALA A 125 8.08 -13.34 2.32
CA ALA A 125 9.48 -13.59 2.63
C ALA A 125 10.34 -13.79 1.36
N GLY A 126 9.77 -14.36 0.30
CA GLY A 126 10.46 -14.51 -1.00
C GLY A 126 10.44 -13.28 -1.90
N LEU A 127 9.78 -12.19 -1.49
CA LEU A 127 9.68 -10.93 -2.24
C LEU A 127 10.53 -9.79 -1.65
N GLN A 128 11.21 -10.03 -0.52
CA GLN A 128 12.22 -9.16 0.06
C GLN A 128 13.58 -9.39 -0.60
#